data_AF-A0A7Y2JNZ3-F1
#
_entry.id   AF-A0A7Y2JNZ3-F1
#
_cell.length_a   1.000
_cell.length_b   1.000
_cell.length_c   1.000
_cell.angle_alpha   90.00
_cell.angle_beta   90.00
_cell.angle_gamma   90.00
#
_symmetry.space_group_name_H-M   'P 1'
#
loop_
_entity.id
_entity.type
_entity.pdbx_description
1 polymer ?
#
loop_
_entity_poly.entity_id
_entity_poly.type
_entity_poly.pdbx_seq_one_letter_code
_entity_poly.pdbx_strand_id
1 'polypeptide(L)'
;MIACATVGADEMARAKRLFSAFLPTLGYDFEVGPERLSYALPVRPGQPPVRPAFYVKPTLNGHPASAGNGSMVAFEARNQKQVRDLHRAAQIAGGSDNGQPGFRLQVFPAKPLSLDRSPQAE
;
A
#
# COMPACT_ATOMS: atom_id res chain seq x y z
N MET A 1 3.01 7.94 -17.55
CA MET A 1 3.82 7.17 -16.57
C MET A 1 3.69 7.86 -15.21
N ILE A 2 3.35 7.13 -14.15
CA ILE A 2 3.20 7.70 -12.79
C ILE A 2 4.57 7.64 -12.10
N ALA A 3 5.03 8.77 -11.56
CA ALA A 3 6.32 8.82 -10.85
C ALA A 3 6.23 8.23 -9.43
N CYS A 4 5.15 8.54 -8.73
CA CYS A 4 4.89 8.02 -7.40
C CYS A 4 3.40 8.00 -7.07
N ALA A 5 3.03 7.19 -6.08
CA ALA A 5 1.77 7.25 -5.38
C ALA A 5 2.06 7.62 -3.91
N THR A 6 1.24 8.49 -3.33
CA THR A 6 1.40 8.93 -1.93
C THR A 6 0.09 8.74 -1.19
N VAL A 7 0.15 8.23 0.03
CA VAL A 7 -0.98 8.18 0.96
C VAL A 7 -0.65 8.96 2.23
N GLY A 8 -1.67 9.65 2.76
CA GLY A 8 -1.59 10.33 4.05
C GLY A 8 -1.74 9.33 5.20
N ALA A 9 -1.08 9.58 6.33
CA ALA A 9 -1.31 8.85 7.57
C ALA A 9 -1.15 9.78 8.79
N ASP A 10 -2.11 9.69 9.72
CA ASP A 10 -2.03 10.41 10.99
C ASP A 10 -1.04 9.73 11.95
N GLU A 11 -1.03 8.39 11.96
CA GLU A 11 -0.18 7.60 12.85
C GLU A 11 0.90 6.85 12.05
N MET A 12 2.06 7.49 11.91
CA MET A 12 3.17 7.00 11.08
C MET A 12 3.69 5.64 11.53
N ALA A 13 3.71 5.37 12.84
CA ALA A 13 4.12 4.08 13.38
C ALA A 13 3.15 2.95 12.97
N ARG A 14 1.83 3.24 13.02
CA ARG A 14 0.80 2.30 12.60
C ARG A 14 0.85 2.08 11.09
N ALA A 15 1.12 3.12 10.30
CA ALA A 15 1.28 3.00 8.86
C ALA A 15 2.53 2.19 8.48
N LYS A 16 3.67 2.44 9.14
CA LYS A 16 4.89 1.65 8.98
C LYS A 16 4.61 0.17 9.22
N ARG A 17 3.99 -0.17 10.35
CA ARG A 17 3.62 -1.56 10.67
C ARG A 17 2.78 -2.21 9.56
N LEU A 18 1.83 -1.47 8.97
CA LEU A 18 0.98 -2.00 7.89
C LEU A 18 1.78 -2.37 6.65
N PHE A 19 2.45 -1.38 6.10
CA PHE A 19 3.01 -1.46 4.77
C PHE A 19 4.27 -2.33 4.78
N SER A 20 5.00 -2.33 5.90
CA SER A 20 6.11 -3.26 6.13
C SER A 20 5.66 -4.72 6.30
N ALA A 21 4.37 -4.99 6.55
CA ALA A 21 3.89 -6.37 6.70
C ALA A 21 3.76 -7.14 5.37
N PHE A 22 3.65 -6.43 4.24
CA PHE A 22 3.37 -7.08 2.95
C PHE A 22 4.20 -6.55 1.77
N LEU A 23 4.64 -5.28 1.78
CA LEU A 23 5.44 -4.73 0.67
C LEU A 23 6.80 -5.40 0.47
N PRO A 24 7.52 -5.84 1.52
CA PRO A 24 8.76 -6.61 1.32
C PRO A 24 8.55 -7.93 0.56
N THR A 25 7.40 -8.59 0.77
CA THR A 25 7.03 -9.82 0.02
C THR A 25 6.75 -9.56 -1.47
N LEU A 26 6.49 -8.30 -1.82
CA LEU A 26 6.37 -7.83 -3.20
C LEU A 26 7.70 -7.31 -3.78
N GLY A 27 8.79 -7.38 -3.00
CA GLY A 27 10.13 -6.95 -3.41
C GLY A 27 10.42 -5.47 -3.23
N TYR A 28 9.58 -4.74 -2.50
CA TYR A 28 9.86 -3.34 -2.17
C TYR A 28 10.86 -3.25 -1.02
N ASP A 29 11.90 -2.45 -1.22
CA ASP A 29 12.77 -1.99 -0.16
C ASP A 29 12.09 -0.86 0.62
N PHE A 30 12.46 -0.73 1.88
CA PHE A 30 11.87 0.21 2.82
C PHE A 30 12.93 1.16 3.39
N GLU A 31 12.63 2.45 3.35
CA GLU A 31 13.46 3.51 3.93
C GLU A 31 12.61 4.45 4.79
N VAL A 32 13.15 4.83 5.95
CA VAL A 32 12.58 5.89 6.78
C VAL A 32 13.30 7.19 6.45
N GLY A 33 12.59 8.13 5.83
CA GLY A 33 13.03 9.51 5.68
C GLY A 33 12.52 10.40 6.82
N PRO A 34 13.02 11.65 6.91
CA PRO A 34 12.68 12.58 8.00
C PRO A 34 11.17 12.86 8.13
N GLU A 35 10.42 12.83 7.03
CA GLU A 35 8.97 13.11 7.03
C GLU A 35 8.17 12.14 6.14
N ARG A 36 8.74 10.95 5.87
CA ARG A 36 8.08 9.96 5.02
C ARG A 36 8.58 8.55 5.24
N LEU A 37 7.69 7.59 4.99
CA LEU A 37 8.07 6.22 4.70
C LEU A 37 8.17 6.08 3.19
N SER A 38 9.26 5.50 2.72
CA SER A 38 9.49 5.27 1.30
C SER A 38 9.54 3.77 1.03
N TYR A 39 8.75 3.32 0.06
CA TYR A 39 8.78 1.97 -0.46
C TYR A 39 9.04 2.03 -1.96
N ALA A 40 10.15 1.45 -2.40
CA ALA A 40 10.52 1.41 -3.81
C ALA A 40 11.09 0.04 -4.18
N LEU A 41 10.91 -0.37 -5.43
CA LEU A 41 11.58 -1.56 -5.93
C LEU A 41 13.08 -1.26 -6.10
N PRO A 42 13.97 -2.20 -5.73
CA PRO A 42 15.41 -2.03 -5.84
C PRO A 42 15.83 -1.78 -7.29
N VAL A 43 16.87 -0.98 -7.46
CA VAL A 43 17.54 -0.78 -8.76
C VAL A 43 19.01 -1.09 -8.65
N ARG A 44 19.57 -1.56 -9.77
CA ARG A 44 21.01 -1.72 -9.87
C ARG A 44 21.68 -0.35 -9.82
N PRO A 45 22.87 -0.22 -9.19
CA PRO A 45 23.64 1.01 -9.23
C PRO A 45 23.81 1.52 -10.68
N GLY A 46 23.58 2.81 -10.89
CA GLY A 46 23.66 3.43 -12.23
C GLY A 46 22.43 3.28 -13.12
N GLN A 47 21.37 2.59 -12.67
CA GLN A 47 20.10 2.53 -13.40
C GLN A 47 19.07 3.53 -12.85
N PRO A 48 18.13 4.01 -13.69
CA PRO A 48 17.05 4.86 -13.24
C PRO A 48 16.12 4.11 -12.27
N PRO A 49 15.52 4.81 -11.28
CA PRO A 49 14.61 4.21 -10.31
C PRO A 49 13.41 3.54 -10.98
N VAL A 50 13.00 2.37 -10.49
CA VAL A 50 11.74 1.74 -10.91
C VAL A 50 10.58 2.57 -10.39
N ARG A 51 9.63 2.89 -11.28
CA ARG A 51 8.43 3.68 -10.97
C ARG A 51 7.16 2.81 -11.06
N PRO A 52 6.11 3.13 -10.28
CA PRO A 52 6.04 4.21 -9.30
C PRO A 52 6.69 3.85 -7.95
N ALA A 53 7.27 4.84 -7.28
CA ALA A 53 7.58 4.73 -5.85
C ALA A 53 6.31 4.92 -5.01
N PHE A 54 6.23 4.28 -3.84
CA PHE A 54 5.12 4.42 -2.91
C PHE A 54 5.58 5.14 -1.64
N TYR A 55 4.87 6.21 -1.28
CA TYR A 55 5.19 7.02 -0.11
C TYR A 55 4.02 7.06 0.87
N VAL A 56 4.36 7.05 2.16
CA VAL A 56 3.43 7.41 3.24
C VAL A 56 3.97 8.65 3.92
N LYS A 57 3.11 9.65 4.07
CA LYS A 57 3.49 10.95 4.65
C LYS A 57 2.45 11.41 5.67
N PRO A 58 2.83 12.24 6.65
CA PRO A 58 1.86 13.05 7.38
C PRO A 58 1.02 13.91 6.42
N THR A 59 -0.19 14.28 6.82
CA THR A 59 -1.04 15.19 6.04
C THR A 59 -0.42 16.59 6.05
N LEU A 60 -0.39 17.24 4.88
CA LEU A 60 0.26 18.54 4.73
C LEU A 60 -0.62 19.71 5.17
N ASN A 61 -1.94 19.56 5.03
CA ASN A 61 -2.92 20.63 5.25
C ASN A 61 -3.47 20.66 6.69
N GLY A 62 -2.91 19.86 7.60
CA GLY A 62 -3.35 19.79 9.00
C GLY A 62 -4.70 19.12 9.22
N HIS A 63 -5.36 18.63 8.17
CA HIS A 63 -6.58 17.81 8.31
C HIS A 63 -6.23 16.34 8.54
N PRO A 64 -7.09 15.57 9.21
CA PRO A 64 -6.89 14.13 9.38
C PRO A 64 -6.77 13.41 8.02
N ALA A 65 -5.97 12.34 7.98
CA ALA A 65 -5.85 11.49 6.81
C ALA A 65 -7.19 10.82 6.51
N SER A 66 -7.65 10.92 5.26
CA SER A 66 -8.89 10.28 4.79
C SER A 66 -8.66 9.47 3.53
N ALA A 67 -9.47 8.44 3.34
CA ALA A 67 -9.58 7.77 2.05
C ALA A 67 -10.29 8.72 1.08
N GLY A 68 -9.59 9.10 -0.01
CA GLY A 68 -10.21 9.88 -1.08
C GLY A 68 -11.31 9.07 -1.76
N ASN A 69 -12.47 9.67 -2.01
CA ASN A 69 -13.55 8.99 -2.73
C ASN A 69 -13.07 8.52 -4.12
N GLY A 70 -13.19 7.22 -4.39
CA GLY A 70 -12.70 6.59 -5.63
C GLY A 70 -11.18 6.38 -5.72
N SER A 71 -10.41 6.73 -4.68
CA SER A 71 -8.95 6.55 -4.66
C SER A 71 -8.57 5.14 -4.23
N MET A 72 -7.69 4.49 -4.99
CA MET A 72 -7.18 3.16 -4.68
C MET A 72 -5.74 3.00 -5.17
N VAL A 73 -4.89 2.41 -4.34
CA VAL A 73 -3.54 1.97 -4.73
C VAL A 73 -3.53 0.44 -4.75
N ALA A 74 -3.26 -0.13 -5.92
CA ALA A 74 -3.19 -1.58 -6.11
C ALA A 74 -1.74 -2.01 -6.34
N PHE A 75 -1.31 -3.06 -5.65
CA PHE A 75 0.05 -3.61 -5.76
C PHE A 75 0.05 -4.94 -6.48
N GLU A 76 0.93 -5.09 -7.48
CA GLU A 76 0.98 -6.27 -8.32
C GLU A 76 1.35 -7.56 -7.55
N ALA A 77 0.47 -8.56 -7.58
CA ALA A 77 0.71 -9.89 -7.02
C ALA A 77 0.74 -10.93 -8.16
N ARG A 78 1.63 -11.90 -8.02
CA ARG A 78 1.91 -12.92 -9.05
C ARG A 78 0.83 -13.99 -9.18
N ASN A 79 0.03 -14.22 -8.12
CA ASN A 79 -1.06 -15.20 -8.12
C ASN A 79 -2.03 -15.02 -6.94
N GLN A 80 -3.16 -15.74 -7.00
CA GLN A 80 -4.21 -15.73 -5.99
C GLN A 80 -3.76 -16.19 -4.58
N LYS A 81 -2.73 -17.05 -4.49
CA LYS A 81 -2.18 -17.44 -3.21
C LYS A 81 -1.46 -16.26 -2.55
N GLN A 82 -0.59 -15.58 -3.30
CA GLN A 82 0.10 -14.39 -2.81
C GLN A 82 -0.90 -13.32 -2.39
N VAL A 83 -1.97 -13.13 -3.17
CA VAL A 83 -3.09 -12.27 -2.78
C VAL A 83 -3.60 -12.65 -1.38
N ARG A 84 -4.05 -13.88 -1.14
CA ARG A 84 -4.53 -14.28 0.21
C ARG A 84 -3.49 -14.10 1.32
N ASP A 85 -2.23 -14.41 1.04
CA ASP A 85 -1.15 -14.28 2.02
C ASP A 85 -0.92 -12.81 2.42
N LEU A 86 -0.92 -11.89 1.45
CA LEU A 86 -0.77 -10.45 1.69
C LEU A 86 -1.97 -9.87 2.46
N HIS A 87 -3.20 -10.31 2.13
CA HIS A 87 -4.41 -9.91 2.88
C HIS A 87 -4.37 -10.35 4.33
N ARG A 88 -3.97 -11.59 4.59
CA ARG A 88 -3.77 -12.05 5.96
C ARG A 88 -2.70 -11.25 6.70
N ALA A 89 -1.55 -10.99 6.07
CA ALA A 89 -0.45 -10.25 6.69
C ALA A 89 -0.86 -8.82 7.08
N ALA A 90 -1.57 -8.14 6.18
CA ALA A 90 -2.01 -6.78 6.44
C ALA A 90 -3.15 -6.70 7.48
N GLN A 91 -4.07 -7.68 7.54
CA GLN A 91 -5.05 -7.79 8.62
C GLN A 91 -4.37 -7.97 9.98
N ILE A 92 -3.39 -8.88 10.10
CA ILE A 92 -2.61 -9.08 11.34
C ILE A 92 -1.89 -7.78 11.75
N ALA A 93 -1.42 -6.99 10.78
CA ALA A 93 -0.79 -5.69 11.00
C ALA A 93 -1.80 -4.55 11.33
N GLY A 94 -3.06 -4.88 11.61
CA GLY A 94 -4.11 -3.92 11.99
C GLY A 94 -4.68 -3.15 10.80
N GLY A 95 -4.54 -3.69 9.59
CA GLY A 95 -5.37 -3.33 8.44
C GLY A 95 -6.77 -3.90 8.58
N SER A 96 -7.69 -3.40 7.77
CA SER A 96 -9.08 -3.83 7.83
C SER A 96 -9.45 -4.58 6.57
N ASP A 97 -10.55 -5.30 6.65
CA ASP A 97 -11.06 -6.03 5.51
C ASP A 97 -12.13 -5.21 4.79
N ASN A 98 -11.80 -4.74 3.58
CA ASN A 98 -12.73 -4.08 2.66
C ASN A 98 -13.09 -4.99 1.47
N GLY A 99 -13.12 -6.29 1.73
CA GLY A 99 -13.58 -7.33 0.82
C GLY A 99 -12.58 -8.48 0.74
N GLN A 100 -13.09 -9.68 1.01
CA GLN A 100 -12.29 -10.90 1.03
C GLN A 100 -11.56 -11.15 -0.30
N PRO A 101 -10.35 -11.74 -0.25
CA PRO A 101 -9.63 -12.15 -1.45
C PRO A 101 -10.47 -13.11 -2.30
N GLY A 102 -10.65 -12.77 -3.57
CA GLY A 102 -11.42 -13.58 -4.50
C GLY A 102 -11.44 -12.96 -5.90
N PHE A 103 -11.94 -13.72 -6.86
CA PHE A 103 -12.21 -13.16 -8.20
C PHE A 103 -13.38 -12.19 -8.10
N ARG A 104 -13.15 -10.92 -8.46
CA ARG A 104 -14.23 -9.96 -8.65
C ARG A 104 -14.72 -10.08 -10.08
N LEU A 105 -15.96 -10.53 -10.27
CA LEU A 105 -16.60 -10.71 -11.58
C LEU A 105 -16.99 -9.38 -12.26
N GLN A 106 -16.86 -8.25 -11.57
CA GLN A 106 -17.17 -6.94 -12.11
C GLN A 106 -15.91 -6.22 -12.61
N VAL A 107 -15.68 -6.39 -13.92
CA VAL A 107 -15.10 -5.44 -14.89
C VAL A 107 -13.56 -5.25 -14.91
N PHE A 108 -12.97 -5.73 -16.01
CA PHE A 108 -11.60 -5.58 -16.58
C PHE A 108 -10.47 -6.53 -16.09
N PRO A 109 -9.53 -6.92 -17.00
CA PRO A 109 -8.78 -8.17 -16.90
C PRO A 109 -7.74 -8.13 -15.77
N ALA A 110 -7.74 -9.20 -14.99
CA ALA A 110 -6.75 -9.64 -14.02
C ALA A 110 -5.73 -8.59 -13.54
N LYS A 111 -6.04 -7.88 -12.44
CA LYS A 111 -5.03 -7.27 -11.57
C LYS A 111 -5.46 -7.29 -10.08
N PRO A 112 -4.51 -7.10 -9.16
CA PRO A 112 -4.46 -7.80 -7.88
C PRO A 112 -4.93 -7.00 -6.67
N LEU A 113 -4.99 -7.73 -5.57
CA LEU A 113 -5.53 -7.43 -4.25
C LEU A 113 -5.35 -6.00 -3.73
N SER A 114 -6.44 -5.45 -3.20
CA SER A 114 -6.49 -4.22 -2.42
C SER A 114 -6.64 -4.54 -0.93
N LEU A 115 -5.89 -3.84 -0.08
CA LEU A 115 -6.12 -3.80 1.37
C LEU A 115 -6.34 -2.34 1.77
N ASP A 116 -7.40 -2.12 2.52
CA ASP A 116 -7.77 -0.81 3.02
C ASP A 116 -7.93 -0.89 4.55
N ARG A 117 -7.62 0.20 5.24
CA ARG A 117 -7.74 0.32 6.69
C ARG A 117 -9.04 1.05 7.01
N SER A 118 -9.90 0.41 7.78
CA SER A 118 -11.07 1.01 8.43
C SER A 118 -11.37 0.31 9.75
N PRO A 119 -11.03 0.94 10.87
CA PRO A 119 -12.06 1.25 11.85
C PRO A 119 -12.02 2.76 12.06
N GLN A 120 -13.11 3.51 12.11
CA GLN A 120 -14.38 3.32 12.77
C GLN A 120 -15.45 4.18 12.06
N ALA A 121 -16.71 3.76 12.19
CA ALA A 121 -17.85 4.65 12.04
C ALA A 121 -18.09 5.36 13.38
N GLU A 122 -18.20 6.69 13.34
CA GLU A 122 -19.24 7.48 14.03
C GLU A 122 -19.42 8.80 13.27
#